data_AF-A0A1Y1L661-F1
#
_entry.id   AF-A0A1Y1L661-F1
#
_cell.length_a   1.000
_cell.length_b   1.000
_cell.length_c   1.000
_cell.angle_alpha   90.00
_cell.angle_beta   90.00
_cell.angle_gamma   90.00
#
_symmetry.space_group_name_H-M   'P 1'
#
loop_
_entity.id
_entity.type
_entity.pdbx_description
1 polymer ?
#
loop_
_entity_poly.entity_id
_entity_poly.type
_entity_poly.pdbx_seq_one_letter_code
_entity_poly.pdbx_strand_id
1 'polypeptide(L)'
;QRGYTPDTFEYIYVARLESWIDGISVYRSRQKMGEKLAEKIKVVLGEKGVEEIDAIIPVPETSNVAAAALAQKLGKPYVTALVKNRYVHRTFILPDQASRLRSVRRKFSFVESEFKGKNLVI
;
A
#
# COMPACT_ATOMS: atom_id res chain seq x y z
N GLN A 1 -23.74 -11.80 26.65
CA GLN A 1 -22.57 -12.30 25.88
C GLN A 1 -22.13 -11.18 24.95
N ARG A 2 -20.84 -10.79 24.94
CA ARG A 2 -20.34 -9.91 23.87
C ARG A 2 -20.43 -10.70 22.56
N GLY A 3 -21.04 -10.09 21.54
CA GLY A 3 -21.12 -10.68 20.21
C GLY A 3 -19.72 -10.96 19.66
N TYR A 4 -19.65 -11.90 18.73
CA TYR A 4 -18.42 -12.21 18.04
C TYR A 4 -17.94 -11.00 17.21
N THR A 5 -16.77 -10.45 17.53
CA THR A 5 -16.21 -9.24 16.91
C THR A 5 -14.73 -9.47 16.54
N PRO A 6 -14.44 -9.98 15.33
CA PRO A 6 -13.06 -10.18 14.89
C PRO A 6 -12.36 -8.83 14.67
N ASP A 7 -11.05 -8.80 14.87
CA ASP A 7 -10.24 -7.61 14.62
C ASP A 7 -10.05 -7.39 13.12
N THR A 8 -10.59 -6.29 12.61
CA THR A 8 -10.44 -5.89 11.20
C THR A 8 -8.98 -5.69 10.80
N PHE A 9 -8.10 -5.29 11.73
CA PHE A 9 -6.68 -5.07 11.44
C PHE A 9 -5.93 -6.34 11.04
N GLU A 10 -6.41 -7.52 11.44
CA GLU A 10 -5.87 -8.80 10.98
C GLU A 10 -5.98 -8.91 9.46
N TYR A 11 -7.16 -8.62 8.91
CA TYR A 11 -7.41 -8.67 7.47
C TYR A 11 -6.69 -7.54 6.71
N ILE A 12 -6.59 -6.34 7.30
CA ILE A 12 -5.98 -5.18 6.66
C ILE A 12 -4.46 -5.33 6.58
N TYR A 13 -3.79 -5.70 7.67
CA TYR A 13 -2.34 -5.53 7.76
C TYR A 13 -1.59 -6.61 8.55
N VAL A 14 -2.11 -7.06 9.69
CA VAL A 14 -1.33 -7.87 10.65
C VAL A 14 -1.14 -9.30 10.15
N ALA A 15 -2.21 -9.95 9.71
CA ALA A 15 -2.15 -11.33 9.28
C ALA A 15 -1.32 -11.50 8.00
N ARG A 16 -0.74 -12.69 7.85
CA ARG A 16 -0.04 -13.05 6.62
C ARG A 16 -1.03 -13.28 5.48
N LEU A 17 -0.56 -13.10 4.24
CA LEU A 17 -1.42 -13.14 3.05
C LEU A 17 -2.08 -14.51 2.86
N GLU A 18 -1.36 -15.57 3.17
CA GLU A 18 -1.81 -16.97 3.08
C GLU A 18 -2.79 -17.39 4.18
N SER A 19 -3.00 -16.54 5.19
CA SER A 19 -3.83 -16.88 6.35
C SER A 19 -5.32 -16.92 6.01
N TRP A 20 -6.01 -17.82 6.70
CA TRP A 20 -7.46 -17.91 6.74
C TRP A 20 -7.89 -17.66 8.18
N ILE A 21 -8.70 -16.64 8.37
CA ILE A 21 -9.20 -16.25 9.68
C ILE A 21 -10.72 -16.35 9.56
N ASP A 22 -11.33 -17.18 10.41
CA ASP A 22 -12.79 -17.36 10.45
C ASP A 22 -13.42 -17.79 9.12
N GLY A 23 -12.70 -18.58 8.33
CA GLY A 23 -13.12 -19.01 6.99
C GLY A 23 -12.97 -17.94 5.90
N ILE A 24 -12.42 -16.77 6.23
CA ILE A 24 -12.15 -15.67 5.31
C ILE A 24 -10.66 -15.65 4.95
N SER A 25 -10.35 -15.74 3.65
CA SER A 25 -8.98 -15.59 3.14
C SER A 25 -8.51 -14.13 3.23
N VAL A 26 -7.39 -13.90 3.91
CA VAL A 26 -6.79 -12.56 4.06
C VAL A 26 -6.39 -11.99 2.69
N TYR A 27 -5.78 -12.79 1.82
CA TYR A 27 -5.45 -12.38 0.45
C TYR A 27 -6.68 -11.88 -0.33
N ARG A 28 -7.78 -12.65 -0.33
CA ARG A 28 -9.01 -12.26 -1.03
C ARG A 28 -9.65 -11.01 -0.42
N SER A 29 -9.60 -10.87 0.90
CA SER A 29 -10.05 -9.65 1.58
C SER A 29 -9.29 -8.42 1.11
N ARG A 30 -7.96 -8.49 1.02
CA ARG A 30 -7.14 -7.37 0.53
C ARG A 30 -7.37 -7.07 -0.96
N GLN A 31 -7.62 -8.08 -1.80
CA GLN A 31 -8.03 -7.85 -3.19
C GLN A 31 -9.34 -7.06 -3.26
N LYS A 32 -10.37 -7.51 -2.52
CA LYS A 32 -11.68 -6.83 -2.47
C LYS A 32 -11.58 -5.40 -1.94
N MET A 33 -10.68 -5.13 -0.98
CA MET A 33 -10.41 -3.77 -0.51
C MET A 33 -9.90 -2.88 -1.65
N GLY A 34 -8.98 -3.39 -2.48
CA GLY A 34 -8.49 -2.68 -3.67
C GLY A 34 -9.59 -2.39 -4.70
N GLU A 35 -10.44 -3.38 -4.99
CA GLU A 35 -11.59 -3.22 -5.90
C GLU A 35 -12.58 -2.16 -5.40
N LYS A 36 -12.93 -2.21 -4.09
CA LYS A 36 -13.83 -1.24 -3.46
C LYS A 36 -13.24 0.16 -3.42
N LEU A 37 -11.93 0.27 -3.23
CA LEU A 37 -11.24 1.55 -3.28
C LEU A 37 -11.25 2.13 -4.70
N ALA A 38 -11.09 1.30 -5.74
CA ALA A 38 -11.20 1.75 -7.12
C ALA A 38 -12.60 2.29 -7.47
N GLU A 39 -13.66 1.61 -7.01
CA GLU A 39 -15.04 2.10 -7.13
C GLU A 39 -15.20 3.46 -6.44
N LYS A 40 -14.66 3.61 -5.23
CA LYS A 40 -14.69 4.88 -4.49
C LYS A 40 -13.93 6.00 -5.21
N ILE A 41 -12.76 5.71 -5.78
CA ILE A 41 -11.96 6.69 -6.53
C ILE A 41 -12.74 7.20 -7.74
N LYS A 42 -13.38 6.31 -8.51
CA LYS A 42 -14.24 6.71 -9.64
C LYS A 42 -15.37 7.65 -9.21
N VAL A 43 -16.01 7.37 -8.08
CA VAL A 43 -17.08 8.23 -7.54
C VAL A 43 -16.57 9.59 -7.09
N VAL A 44 -15.41 9.65 -6.45
CA VAL A 44 -14.88 10.89 -5.85
C VAL A 44 -14.21 11.78 -6.89
N LEU A 45 -13.43 11.21 -7.82
CA LEU A 45 -12.66 11.96 -8.81
C LEU A 45 -13.40 12.11 -10.16
N GLY A 46 -14.43 11.30 -10.39
CA GLY A 46 -15.08 11.18 -11.70
C GLY A 46 -14.17 10.54 -12.75
N GLU A 47 -14.71 10.35 -13.96
CA GLU A 47 -13.96 9.73 -15.06
C GLU A 47 -12.72 10.56 -15.46
N LYS A 48 -12.85 11.89 -15.52
CA LYS A 48 -11.73 12.79 -15.87
C LYS A 48 -10.58 12.69 -14.87
N GLY A 49 -10.88 12.72 -13.57
CA GLY A 49 -9.84 12.61 -12.55
C GLY A 49 -9.18 11.22 -12.52
N VAL A 50 -9.91 10.18 -12.94
CA VAL A 50 -9.31 8.85 -13.15
C VAL A 50 -8.42 8.84 -14.38
N GLU A 51 -8.82 9.47 -15.49
CA GLU A 51 -8.00 9.58 -16.70
C GLU A 51 -6.65 10.26 -16.43
N GLU A 52 -6.63 11.29 -15.57
CA GLU A 52 -5.41 12.00 -15.15
C GLU A 52 -4.44 11.16 -14.33
N ILE A 53 -4.84 9.99 -13.80
CA ILE A 53 -3.93 9.09 -13.07
C ILE A 53 -2.98 8.41 -14.05
N ASP A 54 -1.68 8.64 -13.89
CA ASP A 54 -0.65 8.05 -14.73
C ASP A 54 -0.27 6.64 -14.27
N ALA A 55 -0.17 6.41 -12.95
CA ALA A 55 0.17 5.11 -12.40
C ALA A 55 -0.28 4.94 -10.94
N ILE A 56 -0.38 3.68 -10.53
CA ILE A 56 -0.61 3.26 -9.14
C ILE A 56 0.66 2.63 -8.60
N ILE A 57 1.14 3.14 -7.47
CA ILE A 57 2.38 2.69 -6.83
C ILE A 57 2.04 2.17 -5.43
N PRO A 58 2.25 0.87 -5.13
CA PRO A 58 2.01 0.35 -3.79
C PRO A 58 3.07 0.87 -2.80
N VAL A 59 2.69 1.01 -1.54
CA VAL A 59 3.64 1.05 -0.41
C VAL A 59 3.94 -0.39 0.04
N PRO A 60 5.16 -0.91 -0.16
CA PRO A 60 5.43 -2.32 0.11
C PRO A 60 5.39 -2.66 1.60
N GLU A 61 5.00 -3.87 2.00
CA GLU A 61 4.67 -5.04 1.16
C GLU A 61 3.18 -5.40 1.20
N THR A 62 2.47 -5.00 2.26
CA THR A 62 1.08 -5.36 2.50
C THR A 62 0.13 -4.83 1.42
N SER A 63 0.34 -3.59 0.96
CA SER A 63 -0.58 -2.94 0.03
C SER A 63 -0.49 -3.49 -1.40
N ASN A 64 0.57 -4.24 -1.75
CA ASN A 64 0.81 -4.75 -3.11
C ASN A 64 -0.42 -5.44 -3.70
N VAL A 65 -1.11 -6.26 -2.90
CA VAL A 65 -2.31 -7.00 -3.34
C VAL A 65 -3.49 -6.06 -3.61
N ALA A 66 -3.73 -5.10 -2.71
CA ALA A 66 -4.82 -4.14 -2.86
C ALA A 66 -4.55 -3.17 -4.02
N ALA A 67 -3.33 -2.66 -4.15
CA ALA A 67 -2.91 -1.77 -5.22
C ALA A 67 -2.94 -2.45 -6.60
N ALA A 68 -2.54 -3.73 -6.69
CA ALA A 68 -2.65 -4.49 -7.93
C ALA A 68 -4.12 -4.67 -8.36
N ALA A 69 -5.02 -5.01 -7.43
CA ALA A 69 -6.44 -5.11 -7.71
C ALA A 69 -7.06 -3.76 -8.08
N LEU A 70 -6.65 -2.69 -7.41
CA LEU A 70 -7.04 -1.31 -7.71
C LEU A 70 -6.63 -0.91 -9.14
N ALA A 71 -5.39 -1.17 -9.51
CA ALA A 71 -4.84 -0.89 -10.84
C ALA A 71 -5.58 -1.65 -11.94
N GLN A 72 -5.82 -2.94 -11.71
CA GLN A 72 -6.60 -3.76 -12.63
C GLN A 72 -8.04 -3.22 -12.80
N LYS A 73 -8.69 -2.79 -11.71
CA LYS A 73 -10.06 -2.29 -11.73
C LYS A 73 -10.19 -0.89 -12.35
N LEU A 74 -9.17 -0.04 -12.18
CA LEU A 74 -9.10 1.29 -12.79
C LEU A 74 -8.56 1.26 -14.23
N GLY A 75 -7.97 0.15 -14.68
CA GLY A 75 -7.33 0.07 -16.00
C GLY A 75 -6.05 0.93 -16.09
N LYS A 76 -5.35 1.11 -14.97
CA LYS A 76 -4.15 1.95 -14.86
C LYS A 76 -2.91 1.09 -14.60
N PRO A 77 -1.71 1.54 -15.02
CA PRO A 77 -0.50 0.75 -14.84
C PRO A 77 -0.13 0.65 -13.35
N TYR A 78 0.23 -0.55 -12.93
CA TYR A 78 0.80 -0.83 -11.62
C TYR A 78 2.33 -0.74 -11.71
N VAL A 79 2.94 0.15 -10.93
CA VAL A 79 4.38 0.42 -10.99
C VAL A 79 5.00 0.24 -9.61
N THR A 80 6.06 -0.57 -9.51
CA THR A 80 6.82 -0.72 -8.27
C THR A 80 7.95 0.31 -8.23
N ALA A 81 7.63 1.53 -7.79
CA ALA A 81 8.60 2.63 -7.66
C ALA A 81 9.07 2.88 -6.22
N LEU A 82 8.35 2.32 -5.24
CA LEU A 82 8.75 2.30 -3.84
C LEU A 82 9.40 0.95 -3.52
N VAL A 83 10.64 0.99 -3.06
CA VAL A 83 11.39 -0.21 -2.68
C VAL A 83 11.67 -0.16 -1.19
N LYS A 84 11.15 -1.15 -0.46
CA LYS A 84 11.42 -1.31 0.97
C LYS A 84 12.83 -1.85 1.16
N ASN A 85 13.63 -1.14 1.97
CA ASN A 85 14.94 -1.64 2.34
C ASN A 85 14.78 -2.79 3.35
N ARG A 86 15.12 -4.01 2.93
CA ARG A 86 14.99 -5.21 3.77
C ARG A 86 15.99 -5.25 4.93
N TYR A 87 17.09 -4.52 4.81
CA TYR A 87 18.20 -4.49 5.77
C TYR A 87 18.18 -3.25 6.68
N VAL A 88 16.98 -2.79 7.07
CA VAL A 88 16.85 -1.69 8.01
C VAL A 88 16.97 -2.23 9.42
N HIS A 89 18.14 -2.03 10.03
CA HIS A 89 18.38 -2.37 11.42
C HIS A 89 17.76 -1.33 12.37
N ARG A 90 17.55 -1.73 13.63
CA ARG A 90 17.21 -0.79 14.69
C ARG A 90 18.28 0.31 14.76
N THR A 91 17.84 1.55 14.92
CA THR A 91 18.77 2.66 15.20
C THR A 91 19.19 2.55 16.67
N PHE A 92 20.50 2.52 16.92
CA PHE A 92 21.03 2.65 18.28
C PHE A 92 20.91 4.12 18.74
N ILE A 93 21.16 4.38 20.03
CA ILE A 93 21.13 5.73 20.58
C ILE A 93 22.27 6.54 19.93
N LEU A 94 21.94 7.25 18.86
CA LEU A 94 22.85 8.17 18.18
C LEU A 94 22.84 9.52 18.94
N PRO A 95 24.01 10.13 19.17
CA PRO A 95 24.11 11.39 19.93
C PRO A 95 23.58 12.61 19.14
N ASP A 96 23.49 12.50 17.81
CA ASP A 96 23.11 13.59 16.91
C ASP A 96 21.72 13.34 16.25
N GLN A 97 20.87 14.36 16.31
CA GLN A 97 19.51 14.37 15.75
C GLN A 97 19.52 14.24 14.21
N ALA A 98 20.50 14.86 13.53
CA ALA A 98 20.60 14.80 12.08
C ALA A 98 20.93 13.36 11.59
N SER A 99 21.77 12.65 12.33
CA SER A 99 22.10 11.24 12.09
C SER A 99 20.90 10.30 12.29
N ARG A 100 20.02 10.60 13.26
CA ARG A 100 18.75 9.88 13.44
C ARG A 100 17.81 10.06 12.27
N LEU A 101 17.61 11.30 11.82
CA LEU A 101 16.73 11.61 10.69
C LEU A 101 17.20 10.95 9.38
N ARG A 102 18.51 10.93 9.12
CA ARG A 102 19.09 10.21 7.97
C ARG A 102 18.82 8.71 8.02
N SER A 103 18.83 8.10 9.21
CA SER A 103 18.59 6.67 9.38
C SER A 103 17.12 6.28 9.18
N VAL A 104 16.18 7.16 9.55
CA VAL A 104 14.74 6.96 9.27
C VAL A 104 14.43 7.07 7.78
N ARG A 105 15.09 7.99 7.05
CA ARG A 105 14.96 8.15 5.59
C ARG A 105 15.42 6.92 4.80
N ARG A 106 16.16 5.99 5.41
CA ARG A 106 16.61 4.74 4.77
C ARG A 106 15.58 3.61 4.78
N LYS A 107 14.32 3.83 5.20
CA LYS A 107 13.32 2.75 5.20
C LYS A 107 12.85 2.35 3.80
N PHE A 108 12.74 3.33 2.91
CA PHE A 108 12.34 3.13 1.52
C PHE A 108 13.29 3.88 0.60
N SER A 109 13.54 3.33 -0.58
CA SER A 109 14.12 4.02 -1.72
C SER A 109 13.05 4.23 -2.80
N PHE A 110 13.24 5.27 -3.60
CA PHE A 110 12.31 5.71 -4.63
C PHE A 110 13.01 5.64 -5.99
N VAL A 111 12.30 5.18 -7.00
CA VAL A 111 12.74 5.25 -8.40
C VAL A 111 12.31 6.61 -8.94
N GLU A 112 13.18 7.62 -8.88
CA GLU A 112 12.84 9.02 -9.20
C GLU A 112 12.21 9.21 -10.59
N SER A 113 12.63 8.42 -11.57
CA SER A 113 12.07 8.45 -12.94
C SER A 113 10.58 8.11 -12.99
N GLU A 114 10.08 7.32 -12.04
CA GLU A 114 8.66 6.96 -11.96
C GLU A 114 7.82 8.00 -11.22
N PHE A 115 8.46 8.96 -10.53
CA PHE A 115 7.76 10.01 -9.79
C PHE A 115 7.67 11.35 -10.54
N LYS A 116 8.66 11.64 -11.38
CA LYS A 116 8.82 12.99 -11.94
C LYS A 116 7.73 13.33 -12.96
N GLY A 117 6.93 14.34 -12.64
CA GLY A 117 5.93 14.91 -13.55
C GLY A 117 4.73 14.01 -13.83
N LYS A 118 4.50 12.99 -13.00
CA LYS A 118 3.37 12.07 -13.10
C LYS A 118 2.36 12.29 -11.96
N ASN A 119 1.09 12.12 -12.25
CA ASN A 119 0.00 12.05 -11.28
C ASN A 119 -0.15 10.61 -10.79
N LEU A 120 0.16 10.39 -9.51
CA LEU A 120 0.32 9.05 -8.96
C LEU A 120 -0.68 8.81 -7.84
N VAL A 121 -1.23 7.60 -7.80
CA VAL A 121 -1.96 7.09 -6.64
C VAL A 121 -1.02 6.18 -5.85
N ILE A 122 -0.87 6.46 -4.56
CA ILE A 122 0.01 5.72 -3.62
C ILE A 122 -0.83 5.09 -2.52
#